data_AF-A0A964L2C7-F1
#
_entry.id   AF-A0A964L2C7-F1
#
_cell.length_a   1.000
_cell.length_b   1.000
_cell.length_c   1.000
_cell.angle_alpha   90.00
_cell.angle_beta   90.00
_cell.angle_gamma   90.00
#
_symmetry.space_group_name_H-M   'P 1'
#
loop_
_entity.id
_entity.type
_entity.pdbx_description
1 polymer ?
#
loop_
_entity_poly.entity_id
_entity_poly.type
_entity_poly.pdbx_seq_one_letter_code
_entity_poly.pdbx_strand_id
1 'polypeptide(L)' 'ISANASPLRRNVTIDEVGNVAAFLLSDLASGMTGQISYVDCGVSQTAVAVVEAP' A
#
# COMPACT_ATOMS: atom_id res chain seq x y z
N ILE A 1 5.97 -8.97 -6.20
CA ILE A 1 5.53 -10.04 -5.26
C ILE A 1 4.10 -10.42 -5.68
N SER A 2 3.77 -11.70 -5.73
CA SER A 2 2.45 -12.18 -6.18
C SER A 2 1.34 -11.67 -5.25
N ALA A 3 0.11 -11.50 -5.77
CA ALA A 3 -1.07 -11.12 -4.99
C ALA A 3 -1.27 -12.00 -3.75
N ASN A 4 -0.97 -13.30 -3.87
CA ASN A 4 -1.05 -14.26 -2.76
C ASN A 4 -0.06 -13.98 -1.64
N ALA A 5 0.99 -13.20 -1.88
CA ALA A 5 2.02 -12.92 -0.89
C ALA A 5 1.89 -11.54 -0.24
N SER A 6 0.87 -10.75 -0.60
CA SER A 6 0.50 -9.56 0.17
C SER A 6 -0.36 -9.95 1.39
N PRO A 7 -0.26 -9.23 2.52
CA PRO A 7 -1.17 -9.41 3.65
C PRO A 7 -2.66 -9.39 3.30
N LEU A 8 -3.07 -8.53 2.35
CA LEU A 8 -4.46 -8.49 1.89
C LEU A 8 -4.79 -9.54 0.80
N ARG A 9 -3.84 -10.40 0.43
CA ARG A 9 -4.00 -11.51 -0.54
C ARG A 9 -4.62 -11.07 -1.88
N ARG A 10 -4.31 -9.85 -2.30
CA ARG A 10 -4.72 -9.27 -3.58
C ARG A 10 -3.73 -8.23 -4.06
N ASN A 11 -3.89 -7.82 -5.30
CA ASN A 11 -3.20 -6.65 -5.83
C ASN A 11 -3.88 -5.36 -5.37
N VAL A 12 -3.07 -4.32 -5.29
CA VAL A 12 -3.56 -2.95 -5.16
C VAL A 12 -4.30 -2.53 -6.44
N THR A 13 -5.34 -1.73 -6.28
CA THR A 13 -6.10 -1.14 -7.38
C THR A 13 -5.72 0.32 -7.60
N ILE A 14 -5.97 0.85 -8.80
CA ILE A 14 -5.72 2.27 -9.10
C ILE A 14 -6.57 3.21 -8.24
N ASP A 15 -7.77 2.79 -7.85
CA ASP A 15 -8.67 3.59 -7.02
C ASP A 15 -8.10 3.77 -5.61
N GLU A 16 -7.47 2.74 -5.05
CA GLU A 16 -6.82 2.82 -3.74
C GLU A 16 -5.62 3.78 -3.75
N VAL A 17 -4.80 3.71 -4.80
CA VAL A 17 -3.70 4.66 -4.98
C VAL A 17 -4.24 6.08 -5.18
N GLY A 18 -5.28 6.22 -6.00
CA GLY A 18 -5.94 7.51 -6.26
C GLY A 18 -6.54 8.14 -5.01
N ASN A 19 -7.17 7.33 -4.14
CA ASN A 19 -7.75 7.81 -2.89
C ASN A 19 -6.69 8.33 -1.91
N VAL A 20 -5.56 7.63 -1.78
CA VAL A 20 -4.45 8.11 -0.92
C VAL A 20 -3.82 9.36 -1.52
N ALA A 21 -3.63 9.42 -2.84
CA ALA A 21 -3.16 10.63 -3.52
C ALA A 21 -4.12 11.81 -3.31
N ALA A 22 -5.43 11.59 -3.44
CA ALA A 22 -6.45 12.60 -3.20
C ALA A 22 -6.43 13.11 -1.76
N PHE A 23 -6.27 12.22 -0.77
CA PHE A 23 -6.07 12.61 0.61
C PHE A 23 -4.80 13.48 0.79
N LEU A 24 -3.66 13.03 0.27
CA LEU A 24 -2.37 13.73 0.40
C LEU A 24 -2.35 15.10 -0.29
N LEU A 25 -3.12 15.28 -1.37
CA LEU A 25 -3.26 16.54 -2.10
C LEU A 25 -4.34 17.47 -1.52
N SER A 26 -5.08 17.01 -0.51
CA SER A 26 -6.14 17.79 0.13
C SER A 26 -5.66 18.50 1.39
N ASP A 27 -6.47 19.44 1.88
CA ASP A 27 -6.23 20.14 3.15
C ASP A 27 -6.19 19.20 4.37
N LEU A 28 -6.76 17.99 4.26
CA LEU A 28 -6.75 16.97 5.31
C LEU A 28 -5.33 16.48 5.63
N ALA A 29 -4.41 16.58 4.67
CA ALA A 29 -3.00 16.21 4.83
C ALA A 29 -2.08 17.42 5.06
N SER A 30 -2.61 18.60 5.41
CA SER A 30 -1.85 19.85 5.56
C SER A 30 -0.65 19.79 6.50
N GLY A 31 -0.66 18.87 7.48
CA GLY A 31 0.46 18.63 8.40
C GLY A 31 1.46 17.57 7.95
N MET A 32 1.23 16.89 6.82
CA MET A 32 2.07 15.77 6.37
C MET A 32 3.11 16.25 5.37
N THR A 33 4.39 16.05 5.68
CA THR A 33 5.52 16.37 4.79
C THR A 33 6.65 15.37 4.95
N GLY A 34 7.41 15.14 3.86
CA GLY A 34 8.58 14.24 3.85
C GLY A 34 8.27 12.76 4.11
N GLN A 35 7.01 12.34 3.92
CA GLN A 35 6.57 10.97 4.23
C GLN A 35 6.53 10.08 2.99
N ILE A 36 6.81 8.79 3.19
CA ILE A 36 6.55 7.73 2.22
C ILE A 36 5.33 6.95 2.70
N SER A 37 4.20 7.08 2.01
CA SER A 37 2.98 6.32 2.30
C SER A 37 2.91 5.08 1.41
N TYR A 38 2.91 3.89 2.03
CA TYR A 38 2.80 2.62 1.31
C TYR A 38 1.34 2.29 0.99
N VAL A 39 1.06 2.07 -0.30
CA VAL A 39 -0.25 1.64 -0.81
C VAL A 39 -0.05 0.37 -1.63
N ASP A 40 0.19 -0.74 -0.93
CA ASP A 40 0.71 -1.97 -1.54
C ASP A 40 0.11 -3.24 -0.95
N CYS A 41 -1.04 -3.13 -0.28
CA CYS A 41 -1.68 -4.24 0.42
C CYS A 41 -0.82 -4.87 1.54
N GLY A 42 0.15 -4.13 2.09
CA GLY A 42 0.97 -4.51 3.25
C GLY A 42 2.29 -5.21 2.90
N VAL A 43 2.66 -5.25 1.63
CA VAL A 43 3.89 -5.94 1.17
C VAL A 43 5.13 -5.35 1.84
N SER A 44 5.22 -4.02 1.99
CA SER A 44 6.37 -3.34 2.58
C SER A 44 6.63 -3.71 4.05
N GLN A 45 5.60 -4.18 4.76
CA GLN A 45 5.69 -4.57 6.17
C GLN A 45 6.00 -6.07 6.34
N THR A 46 6.15 -6.80 5.24
CA THR A 46 6.40 -8.23 5.28
C THR A 46 7.90 -8.50 5.25
N ALA A 47 8.42 -9.19 6.27
CA ALA A 47 9.86 -9.44 6.44
C ALA A 47 10.44 -10.45 5.44
N VAL A 48 9.59 -11.30 4.85
CA VAL A 48 9.93 -12.36 3.90
C VAL A 48 8.82 -12.34 2.87
N ALA A 49 9.13 -12.39 1.57
CA ALA A 49 8.10 -12.67 0.56
C ALA A 49 7.35 -13.90 1.04
N VAL A 50 6.06 -13.79 1.39
CA VAL A 50 5.29 -14.94 1.89
C VAL A 50 5.48 -16.03 0.86
N VAL A 51 6.35 -16.98 1.18
CA VAL A 51 6.65 -18.10 0.30
C VAL A 51 5.34 -18.84 0.27
N GLU A 52 4.77 -18.91 -0.93
CA GLU A 52 3.61 -19.73 -1.19
C GLU A 52 3.97 -21.14 -0.71
N ALA A 53 3.35 -21.56 0.39
CA ALA A 53 3.34 -22.98 0.74
C ALA A 53 2.71 -23.71 -0.45
N PRO A 54 3.23 -24.89 -0.84
CA PRO A 54 2.78 -25.61 -2.02
C PRO A 54 1.27 -25.82 -2.09
#